data_AF-A0A946N4A3-F1
#
_entry.id   AF-A0A946N4A3-F1
#
_cell.length_a   1.000
_cell.length_b   1.000
_cell.length_c   1.000
_cell.angle_alpha   90.00
_cell.angle_beta   90.00
_cell.angle_gamma   90.00
#
_symmetry.space_group_name_H-M   'P 1'
#
loop_
_entity.id
_entity.type
_entity.pdbx_description
1 polymer ?
#
loop_
_entity_poly.entity_id
_entity_poly.type
_entity_poly.pdbx_seq_one_letter_code
_entity_poly.pdbx_strand_id
1 'polypeptide(L)'
;LLKRLELRGVEVGDRWEALADHGETRIDDHILAFNDVHFCLALAAAGRSDSAQRHISSMAAFGDIDSGWTASTMAATTVPLCQALVAYEAGNYGGTCDILWPLKDDITAIGGSHAQRDMFAQILCDAALRDGRFAMARSLYSERVSLRPSSRMNWQYYADALDGLGEAGAAAAARIQAAAAPEPAA
;
A
#
# COMPACT_ATOMS: atom_id res chain seq x y z
N LEU A 1 -4.01 2.99 -9.58
CA LEU A 1 -2.85 3.49 -10.37
C LEU A 1 -2.25 4.77 -9.78
N LEU A 2 -3.05 5.77 -9.37
CA LEU A 2 -2.54 7.04 -8.80
C LEU A 2 -1.54 6.85 -7.66
N LYS A 3 -1.86 6.04 -6.65
CA LYS A 3 -0.93 5.78 -5.53
C LYS A 3 0.44 5.26 -5.98
N ARG A 4 0.50 4.47 -7.06
CA ARG A 4 1.78 3.99 -7.61
C ARG A 4 2.61 5.10 -8.26
N LEU A 5 1.97 6.16 -8.75
CA LEU A 5 2.65 7.37 -9.25
C LEU A 5 3.21 8.17 -8.07
N GLU A 6 2.42 8.37 -7.01
CA GLU A 6 2.88 9.08 -5.80
C GLU A 6 4.06 8.37 -5.13
N LEU A 7 4.03 7.03 -5.02
CA LEU A 7 5.15 6.23 -4.51
C LEU A 7 6.42 6.33 -5.39
N ARG A 8 6.30 6.86 -6.60
CA ARG A 8 7.40 7.18 -7.53
C ARG A 8 7.78 8.66 -7.51
N GLY A 9 7.21 9.45 -6.61
CA GLY A 9 7.42 10.90 -6.52
C GLY A 9 6.74 11.70 -7.65
N VAL A 10 5.77 11.11 -8.34
CA VAL A 10 5.02 11.81 -9.40
C VAL A 10 3.83 12.53 -8.77
N GLU A 11 3.78 13.85 -8.96
CA GLU A 11 2.67 14.71 -8.56
C GLU A 11 1.38 14.32 -9.29
N VAL A 12 0.35 13.94 -8.53
CA VAL A 12 -0.95 13.55 -9.07
C VAL A 12 -1.99 14.67 -9.07
N GLY A 13 -1.71 15.80 -8.39
CA GLY A 13 -2.62 16.93 -8.26
C GLY A 13 -3.99 16.50 -7.71
N ASP A 14 -5.06 17.13 -8.20
CA ASP A 14 -6.42 16.93 -7.67
C ASP A 14 -7.11 15.66 -8.19
N ARG A 15 -6.36 14.71 -8.78
CA ARG A 15 -6.93 13.49 -9.40
C ARG A 15 -7.61 12.56 -8.39
N TRP A 16 -7.25 12.67 -7.11
CA TRP A 16 -7.92 11.94 -6.04
C TRP A 16 -9.33 12.46 -5.77
N GLU A 17 -9.61 13.75 -5.97
CA GLU A 17 -10.91 14.35 -5.66
C GLU A 17 -12.05 13.70 -6.44
N ALA A 18 -11.89 13.53 -7.74
CA ALA A 18 -12.90 12.89 -8.57
C ALA A 18 -13.15 11.41 -8.18
N LEU A 19 -12.13 10.72 -7.69
CA LEU A 19 -12.28 9.34 -7.20
C LEU A 19 -12.92 9.30 -5.80
N ALA A 20 -12.60 10.27 -4.94
CA ALA A 20 -13.18 10.41 -3.63
C ALA A 20 -14.67 10.77 -3.73
N ASP A 21 -15.05 11.69 -4.62
CA ASP A 21 -16.45 12.00 -4.92
C ASP A 21 -17.22 10.73 -5.31
N HIS A 22 -16.63 9.90 -6.15
CA HIS A 22 -17.24 8.62 -6.51
C HIS A 22 -17.32 7.67 -5.30
N GLY A 23 -16.24 7.55 -4.52
CA GLY A 23 -16.17 6.71 -3.33
C GLY A 23 -17.23 7.06 -2.27
N GLU A 24 -17.54 8.34 -2.08
CA GLU A 24 -18.57 8.76 -1.12
C GLU A 24 -19.97 8.24 -1.49
N THR A 25 -20.24 8.03 -2.78
CA THR A 25 -21.52 7.46 -3.23
C THR A 25 -21.64 5.95 -3.03
N ARG A 26 -20.58 5.30 -2.52
CA ARG A 26 -20.42 3.83 -2.46
C ARG A 26 -20.16 3.30 -1.05
N ILE A 27 -20.34 4.12 -0.02
CA ILE A 27 -19.97 3.81 1.37
C ILE A 27 -20.63 2.53 1.89
N ASP A 28 -21.85 2.21 1.45
CA ASP A 28 -22.66 1.10 1.97
C ASP A 28 -22.85 -0.06 0.96
N ASP A 29 -22.17 -0.04 -0.19
CA ASP A 29 -22.40 -1.02 -1.27
C ASP A 29 -21.88 -2.42 -0.91
N HIS A 30 -20.63 -2.52 -0.45
CA HIS A 30 -19.96 -3.74 0.03
C HIS A 30 -20.05 -5.00 -0.86
N ILE A 31 -20.27 -4.80 -2.16
CA ILE A 31 -20.45 -5.88 -3.13
C ILE A 31 -19.15 -6.65 -3.36
N LEU A 32 -18.02 -5.93 -3.42
CA LEU A 32 -16.70 -6.48 -3.70
C LEU A 32 -15.65 -5.82 -2.81
N ALA A 33 -15.06 -6.59 -1.90
CA ALA A 33 -13.95 -6.18 -1.05
C ALA A 33 -12.86 -5.40 -1.81
N PHE A 34 -12.50 -5.85 -3.02
CA PHE A 34 -11.57 -5.15 -3.88
C PHE A 34 -11.95 -3.69 -4.14
N ASN A 35 -13.22 -3.41 -4.45
CA ASN A 35 -13.70 -2.07 -4.75
C ASN A 35 -13.70 -1.21 -3.49
N ASP A 36 -14.17 -1.74 -2.37
CA ASP A 36 -14.20 -1.03 -1.10
C ASP A 36 -12.81 -0.52 -0.67
N VAL A 37 -11.77 -1.33 -0.86
CA VAL A 37 -10.38 -0.91 -0.58
C VAL A 37 -9.97 0.27 -1.46
N HIS A 38 -10.38 0.30 -2.73
CA HIS A 38 -10.04 1.38 -3.64
C HIS A 38 -10.84 2.64 -3.35
N PHE A 39 -12.11 2.53 -2.94
CA PHE A 39 -12.91 3.66 -2.48
C PHE A 39 -12.34 4.25 -1.20
N CYS A 40 -12.04 3.41 -0.21
CA CYS A 40 -11.42 3.85 1.04
C CYS A 40 -10.06 4.53 0.80
N LEU A 41 -9.23 3.98 -0.09
CA LEU A 41 -7.95 4.61 -0.47
C LEU A 41 -8.17 5.99 -1.11
N ALA A 42 -9.15 6.12 -2.01
CA ALA A 42 -9.44 7.39 -2.65
C ALA A 42 -9.92 8.45 -1.64
N LEU A 43 -10.79 8.06 -0.71
CA LEU A 43 -11.25 8.93 0.38
C LEU A 43 -10.09 9.36 1.27
N ALA A 44 -9.23 8.43 1.68
CA ALA A 44 -8.08 8.71 2.52
C ALA A 44 -7.06 9.63 1.81
N ALA A 45 -6.74 9.36 0.55
CA ALA A 45 -5.77 10.14 -0.22
C ALA A 45 -6.26 11.55 -0.56
N ALA A 46 -7.57 11.76 -0.67
CA ALA A 46 -8.19 13.09 -0.79
C ALA A 46 -8.37 13.81 0.58
N GLY A 47 -7.83 13.27 1.67
CA GLY A 47 -7.98 13.86 3.01
C GLY A 47 -9.40 13.81 3.60
N ARG A 48 -10.31 13.01 3.02
CA ARG A 48 -11.69 12.83 3.51
C ARG A 48 -11.74 11.80 4.63
N SER A 49 -11.02 12.05 5.72
CA SER A 49 -10.84 11.10 6.83
C SER A 49 -12.17 10.64 7.44
N ASP A 50 -13.13 11.54 7.61
CA ASP A 50 -14.46 11.19 8.15
C ASP A 50 -15.21 10.22 7.22
N SER A 51 -15.15 10.45 5.90
CA SER A 51 -15.76 9.58 4.90
C SER A 51 -15.08 8.22 4.84
N ALA A 52 -13.74 8.18 4.89
CA ALA A 52 -12.98 6.93 4.95
C ALA A 52 -13.32 6.12 6.22
N GLN A 53 -13.45 6.79 7.37
CA GLN A 53 -13.82 6.14 8.63
C GLN A 53 -15.25 5.60 8.59
N ARG A 54 -16.20 6.34 8.01
CA ARG A 54 -17.57 5.85 7.79
C ARG A 54 -17.61 4.62 6.89
N HIS A 55 -16.81 4.61 5.81
CA HIS A 55 -16.67 3.45 4.92
C HIS A 55 -16.15 2.23 5.69
N ILE A 56 -15.10 2.40 6.50
CA ILE A 56 -14.55 1.34 7.36
C ILE A 56 -15.59 0.81 8.34
N SER A 57 -16.34 1.69 8.99
CA SER A 57 -17.40 1.29 9.93
C SER A 57 -18.54 0.54 9.24
N SER A 58 -18.94 0.95 8.04
CA SER A 58 -19.98 0.25 7.28
C SER A 58 -19.52 -1.14 6.84
N MET A 59 -18.28 -1.28 6.35
CA MET A 59 -17.67 -2.58 6.03
C MET A 59 -17.62 -3.52 7.24
N ALA A 60 -17.27 -3.00 8.42
CA ALA A 60 -17.23 -3.78 9.65
C ALA A 60 -18.62 -4.27 10.04
N ALA A 61 -19.64 -3.41 9.98
CA ALA A 61 -21.02 -3.79 10.25
C ALA A 61 -21.52 -4.85 9.26
N PHE A 62 -21.18 -4.75 7.97
CA PHE A 62 -21.48 -5.78 6.98
C PHE A 62 -20.83 -7.13 7.32
N GLY A 63 -19.57 -7.10 7.75
CA GLY A 63 -18.82 -8.29 8.17
C GLY A 63 -19.41 -9.01 9.39
N ASP A 64 -20.12 -8.30 10.27
CA ASP A 64 -20.74 -8.85 11.48
C ASP A 64 -22.13 -9.47 11.23
N ILE A 65 -22.82 -9.07 10.15
CA ILE A 65 -24.21 -9.45 9.89
C ILE A 65 -24.32 -10.75 9.07
N ASP A 66 -23.38 -10.98 8.15
CA ASP A 66 -23.43 -12.09 7.21
C ASP A 66 -22.30 -13.11 7.48
N SER A 67 -22.58 -14.39 7.30
CA SER A 67 -21.61 -15.49 7.43
C SER A 67 -21.05 -15.95 6.07
N GLY A 68 -21.38 -15.24 4.99
CA GLY A 68 -20.87 -15.51 3.65
C GLY A 68 -19.36 -15.24 3.51
N TRP A 69 -18.75 -15.86 2.50
CA TRP A 69 -17.32 -15.67 2.20
C TRP A 69 -16.93 -14.19 2.04
N THR A 70 -17.80 -13.38 1.45
CA THR A 70 -17.59 -11.94 1.28
C THR A 70 -17.51 -11.22 2.63
N ALA A 71 -18.40 -11.52 3.57
CA ALA A 71 -18.39 -10.91 4.90
C ALA A 71 -17.17 -11.33 5.72
N SER A 72 -16.79 -12.62 5.67
CA SER A 72 -15.55 -13.11 6.30
C SER A 72 -14.31 -12.42 5.73
N THR A 73 -14.23 -12.24 4.40
CA THR A 73 -13.13 -11.52 3.74
C THR A 73 -13.15 -10.03 4.09
N MET A 74 -14.35 -9.45 4.25
CA MET A 74 -14.53 -8.07 4.65
C MET A 74 -13.91 -7.83 6.03
N ALA A 75 -14.33 -8.62 7.03
CA ALA A 75 -13.87 -8.49 8.40
C ALA A 75 -12.38 -8.84 8.58
N ALA A 76 -11.93 -9.97 8.02
CA ALA A 76 -10.59 -10.49 8.27
C ALA A 76 -9.48 -9.77 7.50
N THR A 77 -9.78 -9.23 6.31
CA THR A 77 -8.74 -8.69 5.41
C THR A 77 -9.06 -7.27 4.96
N THR A 78 -10.31 -6.98 4.58
CA THR A 78 -10.65 -5.72 3.89
C THR A 78 -10.65 -4.54 4.86
N VAL A 79 -11.32 -4.68 6.00
CA VAL A 79 -11.34 -3.69 7.08
C VAL A 79 -9.92 -3.34 7.57
N PRO A 80 -9.08 -4.31 7.99
CA PRO A 80 -7.71 -3.99 8.42
C PRO A 80 -6.86 -3.38 7.30
N LEU A 81 -7.02 -3.84 6.05
CA LEU A 81 -6.33 -3.24 4.92
C LEU A 81 -6.70 -1.75 4.77
N CYS A 82 -8.00 -1.42 4.80
CA CYS A 82 -8.48 -0.03 4.74
C CYS A 82 -7.95 0.82 5.90
N GLN A 83 -7.93 0.28 7.13
CA GLN A 83 -7.35 0.96 8.30
C GLN A 83 -5.87 1.28 8.09
N ALA A 84 -5.09 0.35 7.52
CA ALA A 84 -3.68 0.57 7.24
C ALA A 84 -3.44 1.64 6.17
N LEU A 85 -4.33 1.72 5.17
CA LEU A 85 -4.28 2.76 4.14
C LEU A 85 -4.62 4.13 4.71
N VAL A 86 -5.65 4.24 5.55
CA VAL A 86 -5.95 5.48 6.27
C VAL A 86 -4.78 5.91 7.16
N ALA A 87 -4.17 4.97 7.88
CA ALA A 87 -2.98 5.25 8.69
C ALA A 87 -1.80 5.76 7.82
N TYR A 88 -1.62 5.18 6.63
CA TYR A 88 -0.56 5.56 5.70
C TYR A 88 -0.74 7.00 5.19
N GLU A 89 -1.95 7.34 4.73
CA GLU A 89 -2.27 8.69 4.25
C GLU A 89 -2.17 9.73 5.38
N ALA A 90 -2.44 9.33 6.63
CA ALA A 90 -2.25 10.18 7.81
C ALA A 90 -0.77 10.32 8.25
N GLY A 91 0.17 9.68 7.56
CA GLY A 91 1.59 9.68 7.91
C GLY A 91 1.98 8.77 9.08
N ASN A 92 1.05 7.93 9.58
CA ASN A 92 1.32 6.93 10.61
C ASN A 92 1.92 5.66 9.98
N TYR A 93 3.16 5.77 9.51
CA TYR A 93 3.84 4.70 8.80
C TYR A 93 4.09 3.46 9.68
N GLY A 94 4.42 3.63 10.95
CA GLY A 94 4.55 2.53 11.90
C GLY A 94 3.26 1.73 12.07
N GLY A 95 2.12 2.41 12.25
CA GLY A 95 0.81 1.76 12.32
C GLY A 95 0.43 1.05 11.03
N THR A 96 0.76 1.63 9.86
CA THR A 96 0.61 0.94 8.58
C THR A 96 1.41 -0.36 8.53
N CYS A 97 2.68 -0.35 8.97
CA CYS A 97 3.51 -1.56 9.02
C CYS A 97 2.93 -2.62 9.95
N ASP A 98 2.48 -2.21 11.14
CA ASP A 98 1.94 -3.14 12.15
C ASP A 98 0.68 -3.87 11.66
N ILE A 99 -0.14 -3.21 10.83
CA ILE A 99 -1.35 -3.80 10.26
C ILE A 99 -1.06 -4.58 8.98
N LEU A 100 -0.28 -4.04 8.04
CA LEU A 100 -0.05 -4.69 6.74
C LEU A 100 0.90 -5.89 6.79
N TRP A 101 1.90 -5.88 7.68
CA TRP A 101 2.87 -6.96 7.77
C TRP A 101 2.24 -8.34 8.02
N PRO A 102 1.34 -8.52 9.01
CA PRO A 102 0.66 -9.80 9.21
C PRO A 102 -0.33 -10.12 8.07
N LEU A 103 -0.91 -9.10 7.42
CA LEU A 103 -1.93 -9.26 6.37
C LEU A 103 -1.37 -9.66 5.00
N LYS A 104 -0.08 -9.40 4.73
CA LYS A 104 0.51 -9.39 3.37
C LYS A 104 0.27 -10.66 2.56
N ASP A 105 0.15 -11.81 3.23
CA ASP A 105 -0.04 -13.12 2.58
C ASP A 105 -1.54 -13.42 2.30
N ASP A 106 -2.45 -12.74 3.00
CA ASP A 106 -3.91 -12.93 2.90
C ASP A 106 -4.58 -11.94 1.94
N ILE A 107 -3.88 -10.90 1.49
CA ILE A 107 -4.41 -9.85 0.58
C ILE A 107 -5.00 -10.44 -0.72
N THR A 108 -4.60 -11.64 -1.13
CA THR A 108 -5.17 -12.29 -2.31
C THR A 108 -6.67 -12.59 -2.19
N ALA A 109 -7.17 -12.75 -0.96
CA ALA A 109 -8.58 -13.03 -0.67
C ALA A 109 -9.51 -11.90 -1.13
N ILE A 110 -9.06 -10.64 -1.16
CA ILE A 110 -9.91 -9.51 -1.58
C ILE A 110 -10.25 -9.53 -3.08
N GLY A 111 -9.58 -10.36 -3.88
CA GLY A 111 -9.72 -10.40 -5.34
C GLY A 111 -8.91 -9.32 -6.06
N GLY A 112 -9.29 -9.01 -7.30
CA GLY A 112 -8.59 -8.06 -8.17
C GLY A 112 -7.42 -8.65 -8.97
N SER A 113 -6.58 -7.80 -9.56
CA SER A 113 -5.40 -8.26 -10.34
C SER A 113 -4.11 -8.19 -9.52
N HIS A 114 -3.11 -9.02 -9.87
CA HIS A 114 -1.80 -9.03 -9.22
C HIS A 114 -1.14 -7.65 -9.20
N ALA A 115 -1.20 -6.91 -10.31
CA ALA A 115 -0.61 -5.58 -10.43
C ALA A 115 -1.29 -4.53 -9.52
N GLN A 116 -2.57 -4.73 -9.18
CA GLN A 116 -3.30 -3.86 -8.26
C GLN A 116 -2.98 -4.21 -6.81
N ARG A 117 -2.92 -5.51 -6.47
CA ARG A 117 -2.51 -5.94 -5.11
C ARG A 117 -1.05 -5.64 -4.79
N ASP A 118 -0.13 -5.65 -5.77
CA ASP A 118 1.28 -5.23 -5.59
C ASP A 118 1.41 -3.77 -5.12
N MET A 119 0.36 -2.96 -5.24
CA MET A 119 0.33 -1.62 -4.65
C MET A 119 0.42 -1.67 -3.12
N PHE A 120 -0.30 -2.59 -2.46
CA PHE A 120 -0.30 -2.71 -1.00
C PHE A 120 1.05 -3.16 -0.46
N ALA A 121 1.71 -4.07 -1.19
CA ALA A 121 3.09 -4.46 -0.88
C ALA A 121 4.06 -3.27 -1.03
N GLN A 122 3.90 -2.44 -2.07
CA GLN A 122 4.70 -1.22 -2.24
C GLN A 122 4.47 -0.21 -1.11
N ILE A 123 3.22 -0.04 -0.65
CA ILE A 123 2.89 0.81 0.51
C ILE A 123 3.57 0.31 1.78
N LEU A 124 3.54 -1.00 2.05
CA LEU A 124 4.24 -1.59 3.20
C LEU A 124 5.76 -1.35 3.13
N CYS A 125 6.36 -1.48 1.93
CA CYS A 125 7.78 -1.21 1.73
C CYS A 125 8.15 0.25 2.02
N ASP A 126 7.38 1.18 1.46
CA ASP A 126 7.60 2.62 1.63
C ASP A 126 7.34 3.05 3.08
N ALA A 127 6.26 2.57 3.71
CA ALA A 127 5.98 2.81 5.12
C ALA A 127 7.14 2.34 6.02
N ALA A 128 7.69 1.15 5.76
CA ALA A 128 8.81 0.64 6.55
C ALA A 128 10.06 1.51 6.44
N LEU A 129 10.34 2.08 5.25
CA LEU A 129 11.42 3.04 5.06
C LEU A 129 11.16 4.35 5.81
N ARG A 130 9.96 4.93 5.64
CA ARG A 130 9.60 6.23 6.24
C ARG A 130 9.52 6.19 7.76
N ASP A 131 9.10 5.06 8.33
CA ASP A 131 9.08 4.83 9.78
C ASP A 131 10.48 4.54 10.37
N GLY A 132 11.49 4.32 9.52
CA GLY A 132 12.84 3.95 9.97
C GLY A 132 12.98 2.48 10.39
N ARG A 133 12.02 1.60 10.03
CA ARG A 133 12.10 0.15 10.25
C ARG A 133 13.01 -0.51 9.22
N PHE A 134 14.27 -0.09 9.18
CA PHE A 134 15.21 -0.42 8.11
C PHE A 134 15.48 -1.91 7.96
N ALA A 135 15.42 -2.70 9.04
CA ALA A 135 15.53 -4.17 8.95
C ALA A 135 14.37 -4.80 8.15
N MET A 136 13.14 -4.33 8.38
CA MET A 136 11.95 -4.76 7.65
C MET A 136 12.02 -4.27 6.20
N ALA A 137 12.34 -2.99 6.00
CA ALA A 137 12.52 -2.41 4.67
C ALA A 137 13.57 -3.19 3.85
N ARG A 138 14.73 -3.50 4.45
CA ARG A 138 15.79 -4.31 3.81
C ARG A 138 15.24 -5.66 3.36
N SER A 139 14.52 -6.37 4.23
CA SER A 139 13.92 -7.67 3.89
C SER A 139 12.97 -7.54 2.69
N LEU A 140 12.02 -6.60 2.76
CA LEU A 140 11.02 -6.39 1.72
C LEU A 140 11.66 -5.99 0.38
N TYR A 141 12.58 -5.03 0.38
CA TYR A 141 13.24 -4.59 -0.85
C TYR A 141 14.21 -5.62 -1.41
N SER A 142 14.84 -6.46 -0.58
CA SER A 142 15.68 -7.58 -1.07
C SER A 142 14.89 -8.56 -1.93
N GLU A 143 13.65 -8.88 -1.53
CA GLU A 143 12.74 -9.71 -2.32
C GLU A 143 12.36 -8.99 -3.61
N ARG A 144 12.02 -7.70 -3.54
CA ARG A 144 11.61 -6.91 -4.70
C ARG A 144 12.71 -6.76 -5.75
N VAL A 145 13.97 -6.54 -5.36
CA VAL A 145 15.08 -6.47 -6.32
C VAL A 145 15.42 -7.83 -6.90
N SER A 146 15.16 -8.92 -6.17
CA SER A 146 15.30 -10.29 -6.70
C SER A 146 14.23 -10.60 -7.75
N LEU A 147 12.98 -10.21 -7.50
CA LEU A 147 11.86 -10.40 -8.44
C LEU A 147 11.88 -9.42 -9.61
N ARG A 148 12.43 -8.22 -9.42
CA ARG A 148 12.46 -7.13 -10.42
C ARG A 148 13.86 -6.52 -10.48
N PRO A 149 14.87 -7.26 -10.96
CA PRO A 149 16.26 -6.80 -10.96
C PRO A 149 16.50 -5.59 -11.86
N SER A 150 15.62 -5.34 -12.85
CA SER A 150 15.67 -4.16 -13.71
C SER A 150 15.02 -2.91 -13.10
N SER A 151 14.48 -2.97 -11.88
CA SER A 151 13.82 -1.82 -11.26
C SER A 151 14.84 -0.93 -10.54
N ARG A 152 15.26 0.15 -11.22
CA ARG A 152 16.12 1.20 -10.65
C ARG A 152 15.64 1.69 -9.29
N MET A 153 14.36 2.00 -9.17
CA MET A 153 13.76 2.52 -7.94
C MET A 153 13.78 1.51 -6.79
N ASN A 154 13.50 0.22 -7.04
CA ASN A 154 13.61 -0.79 -5.97
C ASN A 154 15.05 -0.89 -5.45
N TRP A 155 16.06 -0.78 -6.33
CA TRP A 155 17.46 -0.78 -5.92
C TRP A 155 17.87 0.46 -5.13
N GLN A 156 17.34 1.64 -5.48
CA GLN A 156 17.56 2.87 -4.70
C GLN A 156 17.02 2.73 -3.28
N TYR A 157 15.76 2.33 -3.16
CA TYR A 157 15.13 2.11 -1.86
C TYR A 157 15.76 0.97 -1.06
N TYR A 158 16.29 -0.06 -1.73
CA TYR A 158 17.08 -1.09 -1.06
C TYR A 158 18.38 -0.52 -0.48
N ALA A 159 19.07 0.37 -1.23
CA ALA A 159 20.25 1.05 -0.72
C ALA A 159 19.91 1.94 0.50
N ASP A 160 18.80 2.68 0.46
CA ASP A 160 18.36 3.52 1.58
C ASP A 160 18.09 2.70 2.85
N ALA A 161 17.47 1.53 2.72
CA ALA A 161 17.28 0.60 3.83
C ALA A 161 18.63 0.09 4.40
N LEU A 162 19.61 -0.19 3.54
CA LEU A 162 20.94 -0.64 3.94
C LEU A 162 21.72 0.47 4.65
N ASP A 163 21.65 1.71 4.17
CA ASP A 163 22.27 2.85 4.85
C ASP A 163 21.66 3.10 6.23
N GLY A 164 20.33 2.98 6.35
CA GLY A 164 19.65 3.07 7.65
C GLY A 164 20.10 2.03 8.67
N LEU A 165 20.68 0.91 8.22
CA LEU A 165 21.31 -0.12 9.06
C LEU A 165 22.82 0.08 9.24
N GLY A 166 23.43 1.08 8.58
CA GLY A 166 24.88 1.29 8.57
C GLY A 166 25.64 0.32 7.66
N GLU A 167 24.97 -0.38 6.74
CA GLU A 167 25.56 -1.37 5.83
C GLU A 167 26.13 -0.72 4.55
N ALA A 168 27.01 0.27 4.73
CA ALA A 168 27.47 1.18 3.66
C ALA A 168 28.03 0.47 2.41
N GLY A 169 28.77 -0.63 2.58
CA GLY A 169 29.30 -1.41 1.46
C GLY A 169 28.20 -2.06 0.60
N ALA A 170 27.18 -2.62 1.25
CA ALA A 170 26.04 -3.22 0.56
C ALA A 170 25.17 -2.13 -0.09
N ALA A 171 24.99 -0.99 0.59
CA ALA A 171 24.25 0.15 0.03
C ALA A 171 24.93 0.70 -1.23
N ALA A 172 26.26 0.83 -1.23
CA ALA A 172 27.03 1.23 -2.41
C ALA A 172 26.84 0.25 -3.58
N ALA A 173 26.88 -1.07 -3.32
CA ALA A 173 26.62 -2.09 -4.34
C ALA A 173 25.19 -2.00 -4.90
N ALA A 174 24.19 -1.79 -4.04
CA ALA A 174 22.80 -1.60 -4.47
C ALA A 174 22.62 -0.35 -5.35
N ARG A 175 23.32 0.76 -5.05
CA ARG A 175 23.33 1.96 -5.90
C ARG A 175 23.96 1.72 -7.27
N ILE A 176 25.01 0.90 -7.36
CA ILE A 176 25.60 0.50 -8.64
C ILE A 176 24.57 -0.26 -9.49
N GLN A 177 23.83 -1.19 -8.88
CA GLN A 177 22.74 -1.89 -9.56
C GLN A 177 21.62 -0.95 -9.99
N ALA A 178 21.24 0.02 -9.15
CA ALA A 178 20.28 1.05 -9.52
C ALA A 178 20.75 1.85 -10.74
N ALA A 179 22.02 2.25 -10.78
CA ALA A 179 22.59 3.02 -11.88
C ALA A 179 22.60 2.22 -13.20
N ALA A 180 22.85 0.91 -13.13
CA ALA A 180 22.88 0.01 -14.28
C ALA A 180 21.49 -0.43 -14.77
N ALA A 181 20.46 -0.32 -13.93
CA ALA A 181 19.11 -0.74 -14.28
C ALA A 181 18.53 0.13 -15.42
N PRO A 182 17.93 -0.46 -16.47
CA PRO A 182 17.37 0.29 -17.58
C PRO A 182 16.28 1.24 -17.08
N GLU A 183 16.28 2.48 -17.57
CA GLU A 183 15.18 3.41 -17.33
C GLU A 183 13.91 2.83 -17.99
N PRO A 184 12.73 2.83 -17.32
CA PRO A 184 11.51 2.51 -18.02
C PRO A 184 11.36 3.51 -19.17
N ALA A 185 11.08 3.01 -20.38
CA ALA A 185 10.77 3.86 -21.52
C ALA A 185 9.67 4.85 -21.11
N ALA A 186 9.95 6.15 -21.31
CA ALA A 186 9.03 7.25 -21.05
C ALA A 186 7.74 7.12 -21.89
#